data_AF-A0A8J6I9S6-F1
#
_entry.id   AF-A0A8J6I9S6-F1
#
_cell.length_a   1.000
_cell.length_b   1.000
_cell.length_c   1.000
_cell.angle_alpha   90.00
_cell.angle_beta   90.00
_cell.angle_gamma   90.00
#
_symmetry.space_group_name_H-M   'P 1'
#
loop_
_entity.id
_entity.type
_entity.pdbx_description
1 polymer ?
#
loop_
_entity_poly.entity_id
_entity_poly.type
_entity_poly.pdbx_seq_one_letter_code
_entity_poly.pdbx_strand_id
1 'polypeptide(L)'
;MMSSPTAPAANGPSESATATETAPVYGNLPPAKRIRVPALHAMKDRGERWPMLTAYDMYTAEIFDAAGIPVLLVGDSAANNVYGYETTVPVTVNELLPLVRAVVTASRRALVVGDLPFGSYQVSPQQALETAIRFMKEGGAHAVKLEGGVRVAAQIKAIVDAGVPVMAHIGFTPQSEHGLGGYRVQGRGAAAEQVLADAHAVQEAGAFAVVLEMVPAEVSKRVTAELKIPTIGIGAGPDCDAQVLVWQDMVGLRDGQIPRFVKRYADMRGVLTEAAKAYAADVVAGTFPTHEHSYH
;
A
#
# COMPACT_ATOMS: atom_id res chain seq x y z
N MET A 1 58.51 52.93 -26.73
CA MET A 1 57.27 53.66 -26.37
C MET A 1 56.19 53.13 -27.28
N MET A 2 55.32 52.23 -26.78
CA MET A 2 53.90 52.52 -26.47
C MET A 2 53.16 53.02 -27.73
N SER A 3 52.08 52.43 -28.24
CA SER A 3 51.07 51.53 -27.66
C SER A 3 50.30 50.83 -28.79
N SER A 4 49.65 49.72 -28.46
CA SER A 4 48.86 48.81 -29.29
C SER A 4 47.66 49.46 -30.01
N PRO A 5 47.19 48.88 -31.14
CA PRO A 5 45.81 49.02 -31.60
C PRO A 5 44.94 47.81 -31.22
N THR A 6 43.69 48.12 -30.94
CA THR A 6 42.58 47.28 -30.49
C THR A 6 42.09 46.33 -31.59
N ALA A 7 41.83 45.06 -31.24
CA ALA A 7 41.13 44.07 -32.08
C ALA A 7 39.84 43.60 -31.37
N PRO A 8 38.79 43.17 -32.10
CA PRO A 8 37.43 43.11 -31.59
C PRO A 8 37.09 41.80 -30.87
N ALA A 9 36.05 41.88 -30.03
CA ALA A 9 35.53 40.83 -29.18
C ALA A 9 35.03 39.60 -29.97
N ALA A 10 35.48 38.41 -29.54
CA ALA A 10 34.94 37.14 -29.98
C ALA A 10 33.83 36.68 -29.01
N ASN A 11 32.64 36.45 -29.57
CA ASN A 11 31.52 35.76 -28.92
C ASN A 11 31.90 34.31 -28.60
N GLY A 12 31.96 33.95 -27.32
CA GLY A 12 31.87 32.57 -26.86
C GLY A 12 30.49 32.31 -26.25
N PRO A 13 29.81 31.20 -26.56
CA PRO A 13 28.54 30.89 -25.94
C PRO A 13 28.78 30.45 -24.49
N SER A 14 28.17 31.17 -23.55
CA SER A 14 28.06 30.76 -22.16
C SER A 14 26.97 29.68 -22.07
N GLU A 15 27.39 28.42 -21.99
CA GLU A 15 26.50 27.32 -21.59
C GLU A 15 26.28 27.41 -20.08
N SER A 16 25.20 28.09 -19.69
CA SER A 16 24.65 27.95 -18.34
C SER A 16 23.94 26.59 -18.26
N ALA A 17 24.58 25.62 -17.63
CA ALA A 17 23.96 24.37 -17.23
C ALA A 17 22.87 24.66 -16.18
N THR A 18 21.64 24.88 -16.63
CA THR A 18 20.47 24.87 -15.77
C THR A 18 20.20 23.44 -15.34
N ALA A 19 20.56 23.13 -14.09
CA ALA A 19 20.12 21.93 -13.41
C ALA A 19 18.59 21.85 -13.49
N THR A 20 18.08 20.84 -14.19
CA THR A 20 16.66 20.48 -14.16
C THR A 20 16.32 19.98 -12.78
N GLU A 21 15.79 20.89 -11.97
CA GLU A 21 15.14 20.62 -10.70
C GLU A 21 13.93 19.70 -10.96
N THR A 22 14.04 18.43 -10.56
CA THR A 22 12.94 17.48 -10.64
C THR A 22 11.88 17.84 -9.62
N ALA A 23 10.78 18.41 -10.08
CA ALA A 23 9.63 18.74 -9.26
C ALA A 23 9.04 17.49 -8.57
N PRO A 24 8.51 17.60 -7.34
CA PRO A 24 7.86 16.49 -6.66
C PRO A 24 6.62 16.03 -7.42
N VAL A 25 6.44 14.71 -7.53
CA VAL A 25 5.43 14.03 -8.34
C VAL A 25 3.99 14.17 -7.78
N TYR A 26 3.81 14.79 -6.61
CA TYR A 26 2.50 14.97 -5.98
C TYR A 26 1.81 16.25 -6.46
N GLY A 27 0.66 16.11 -7.13
CA GLY A 27 -0.35 17.18 -7.25
C GLY A 27 -0.74 17.66 -8.65
N ASN A 28 -0.01 17.33 -9.72
CA ASN A 28 -0.45 17.72 -11.07
C ASN A 28 0.25 16.89 -12.17
N LEU A 29 -0.45 15.97 -12.86
CA LEU A 29 0.20 15.08 -13.83
C LEU A 29 -0.66 14.76 -15.08
N PRO A 30 -0.04 14.69 -16.28
CA PRO A 30 -0.65 14.23 -17.54
C PRO A 30 -1.26 12.81 -17.41
N PRO A 31 -2.08 12.31 -18.38
CA PRO A 31 -2.74 11.00 -18.27
C PRO A 31 -1.74 9.93 -17.86
N ALA A 32 -1.84 9.52 -16.60
CA ALA A 32 -0.70 8.90 -15.97
C ALA A 32 -0.67 7.41 -16.25
N LYS A 33 0.49 6.98 -16.72
CA LYS A 33 0.81 5.56 -16.87
C LYS A 33 0.66 4.89 -15.51
N ARG A 34 0.08 3.70 -15.52
CA ARG A 34 -0.05 2.87 -14.33
C ARG A 34 1.32 2.63 -13.68
N ILE A 35 1.41 2.81 -12.36
CA ILE A 35 2.59 2.53 -11.54
C ILE A 35 2.93 1.05 -11.67
N ARG A 36 4.23 0.78 -11.84
CA ARG A 36 4.80 -0.57 -11.96
C ARG A 36 5.91 -0.74 -10.94
N VAL A 37 6.25 -1.98 -10.65
CA VAL A 37 7.32 -2.36 -9.71
C VAL A 37 8.63 -1.55 -9.92
N PRO A 38 9.16 -1.37 -11.15
CA PRO A 38 10.39 -0.59 -11.33
C PRO A 38 10.30 0.86 -10.86
N ALA A 39 9.13 1.48 -10.89
CA ALA A 39 8.94 2.84 -10.40
C ALA A 39 9.09 2.93 -8.87
N LEU A 40 8.65 1.91 -8.13
CA LEU A 40 8.78 1.84 -6.68
C LEU A 40 10.23 1.63 -6.24
N HIS A 41 10.98 0.80 -6.97
CA HIS A 41 12.43 0.68 -6.77
C HIS A 41 13.15 2.00 -7.05
N ALA A 42 12.82 2.66 -8.17
CA ALA A 42 13.43 3.95 -8.50
C ALA A 42 13.10 5.03 -7.45
N MET A 43 11.93 4.98 -6.80
CA MET A 43 11.60 5.85 -5.66
C MET A 43 12.52 5.57 -4.47
N LYS A 44 12.73 4.30 -4.09
CA LYS A 44 13.71 3.91 -3.05
C LYS A 44 15.12 4.40 -3.39
N ASP A 45 15.60 4.17 -4.62
CA ASP A 45 16.94 4.57 -5.06
C ASP A 45 17.16 6.08 -4.97
N ARG A 46 16.09 6.88 -5.12
CA ARG A 46 16.11 8.34 -4.96
C ARG A 46 15.86 8.81 -3.52
N GLY A 47 15.55 7.91 -2.58
CA GLY A 47 15.12 8.26 -1.23
C GLY A 47 13.74 8.94 -1.18
N GLU A 48 12.91 8.76 -2.22
CA GLU A 48 11.57 9.33 -2.32
C GLU A 48 10.56 8.43 -1.60
N ARG A 49 9.93 8.95 -0.55
CA ARG A 49 8.93 8.22 0.21
C ARG A 49 7.57 8.24 -0.49
N TRP A 50 6.83 7.13 -0.38
CA TRP A 50 5.51 7.01 -1.01
C TRP A 50 4.44 6.41 -0.08
N PRO A 51 3.17 6.83 -0.19
CA PRO A 51 2.08 6.28 0.59
C PRO A 51 1.46 5.06 -0.10
N MET A 52 0.95 4.15 0.71
CA MET A 52 0.07 3.06 0.31
C MET A 52 -1.19 3.12 1.17
N LEU A 53 -2.35 2.85 0.58
CA LEU A 53 -3.60 2.74 1.33
C LEU A 53 -4.29 1.44 0.97
N THR A 54 -5.02 0.88 1.93
CA THR A 54 -5.97 -0.18 1.57
C THR A 54 -7.14 0.41 0.77
N ALA A 55 -7.79 -0.41 -0.07
CA ALA A 55 -9.03 -0.07 -0.76
C ALA A 55 -9.82 -1.34 -1.05
N TYR A 56 -11.15 -1.26 -1.04
CA TYR A 56 -12.02 -2.44 -1.16
C TYR A 56 -13.21 -2.24 -2.11
N ASP A 57 -13.41 -1.02 -2.61
CA ASP A 57 -14.56 -0.65 -3.42
C ASP A 57 -14.18 0.40 -4.48
N MET A 58 -15.13 0.66 -5.39
CA MET A 58 -14.96 1.57 -6.52
C MET A 58 -14.69 3.02 -6.08
N TYR A 59 -15.53 3.59 -5.20
CA TYR A 59 -15.43 5.01 -4.86
C TYR A 59 -14.14 5.33 -4.12
N THR A 60 -13.78 4.48 -3.16
CA THR A 60 -12.52 4.62 -2.42
C THR A 60 -11.32 4.54 -3.36
N ALA A 61 -11.33 3.59 -4.30
CA ALA A 61 -10.26 3.43 -5.29
C ALA A 61 -10.14 4.65 -6.24
N GLU A 62 -11.26 5.17 -6.76
CA GLU A 62 -11.27 6.35 -7.63
C GLU A 62 -10.71 7.59 -6.90
N ILE A 63 -11.16 7.82 -5.67
CA ILE A 63 -10.72 8.96 -4.86
C ILE A 63 -9.22 8.87 -4.59
N PHE A 64 -8.72 7.70 -4.18
CA PHE A 64 -7.29 7.53 -3.87
C PHE A 64 -6.41 7.57 -5.11
N ASP A 65 -6.87 7.02 -6.24
CA ASP A 65 -6.17 7.09 -7.52
C ASP A 65 -6.06 8.54 -8.02
N ALA A 66 -7.15 9.32 -7.90
CA ALA A 66 -7.18 10.74 -8.24
C ALA A 66 -6.31 11.59 -7.29
N ALA A 67 -6.24 11.22 -6.02
CA ALA A 67 -5.35 11.84 -5.03
C ALA A 67 -3.87 11.49 -5.24
N GLY A 68 -3.56 10.56 -6.17
CA GLY A 68 -2.20 10.21 -6.54
C GLY A 68 -1.55 9.16 -5.62
N ILE A 69 -2.33 8.36 -4.90
CA ILE A 69 -1.80 7.24 -4.12
C ILE A 69 -1.23 6.17 -5.08
N PRO A 70 0.09 5.89 -5.06
CA PRO A 70 0.72 5.05 -6.07
C PRO A 70 0.41 3.56 -5.93
N VAL A 71 0.04 3.09 -4.73
CA VAL A 71 -0.26 1.69 -4.45
C VAL A 71 -1.54 1.55 -3.62
N LEU A 72 -2.46 0.72 -4.11
CA LEU A 72 -3.67 0.32 -3.40
C LEU A 72 -3.59 -1.16 -3.01
N LEU A 73 -3.84 -1.45 -1.75
CA LEU A 73 -3.86 -2.81 -1.21
C LEU A 73 -5.30 -3.28 -0.96
N VAL A 74 -5.71 -4.34 -1.65
CA VAL A 74 -6.93 -5.07 -1.32
C VAL A 74 -6.56 -6.13 -0.29
N GLY A 75 -6.45 -5.68 0.96
CA GLY A 75 -5.98 -6.46 2.10
C GLY A 75 -7.01 -7.42 2.66
N ASP A 76 -6.56 -8.50 3.28
CA ASP A 76 -7.42 -9.39 4.09
C ASP A 76 -8.02 -8.69 5.32
N SER A 77 -7.49 -7.52 5.71
CA SER A 77 -8.14 -6.53 6.59
C SER A 77 -9.56 -6.14 6.20
N ALA A 78 -10.01 -6.46 4.97
CA ALA A 78 -11.42 -6.45 4.58
C ALA A 78 -12.29 -7.33 5.48
N ALA A 79 -11.76 -8.44 6.02
CA ALA A 79 -12.43 -9.29 6.99
C ALA A 79 -13.05 -8.46 8.12
N ASN A 80 -12.26 -7.61 8.77
CA ASN A 80 -12.73 -6.77 9.85
C ASN A 80 -13.51 -5.55 9.34
N ASN A 81 -12.99 -4.87 8.32
CA ASN A 81 -13.42 -3.52 7.95
C ASN A 81 -14.53 -3.49 6.90
N VAL A 82 -14.82 -4.61 6.25
CA VAL A 82 -15.89 -4.76 5.24
C VAL A 82 -16.89 -5.82 5.70
N TYR A 83 -16.42 -6.98 6.15
CA TYR A 83 -17.28 -8.11 6.49
C TYR A 83 -17.66 -8.19 7.98
N GLY A 84 -17.00 -7.41 8.84
CA GLY A 84 -17.29 -7.40 10.28
C GLY A 84 -16.83 -8.65 11.03
N TYR A 85 -15.91 -9.44 10.46
CA TYR A 85 -15.27 -10.54 11.16
C TYR A 85 -14.39 -10.05 12.31
N GLU A 86 -14.27 -10.88 13.34
CA GLU A 86 -13.44 -10.57 14.52
C GLU A 86 -11.95 -10.58 14.16
N THR A 87 -11.55 -11.44 13.23
CA THR A 87 -10.15 -11.67 12.84
C THR A 87 -10.04 -11.76 11.31
N THR A 88 -8.84 -11.74 10.74
CA THR A 88 -8.64 -11.93 9.28
C THR A 88 -8.69 -13.38 8.85
N VAL A 89 -8.67 -14.34 9.78
CA VAL A 89 -8.64 -15.78 9.50
C VAL A 89 -9.82 -16.29 8.64
N PRO A 90 -11.08 -15.84 8.84
CA PRO A 90 -12.23 -16.40 8.11
C PRO A 90 -12.33 -15.99 6.64
N VAL A 91 -11.69 -14.88 6.24
CA VAL A 91 -11.90 -14.35 4.88
C VAL A 91 -11.33 -15.28 3.83
N THR A 92 -12.11 -15.51 2.79
CA THR A 92 -11.78 -16.46 1.73
C THR A 92 -11.27 -15.75 0.46
N VAL A 93 -10.61 -16.52 -0.42
CA VAL A 93 -10.24 -16.05 -1.76
C VAL A 93 -11.47 -15.53 -2.52
N ASN A 94 -12.62 -16.20 -2.38
CA ASN A 94 -13.84 -15.85 -3.10
C ASN A 94 -14.49 -14.56 -2.59
N GLU A 95 -14.22 -14.16 -1.35
CA GLU A 95 -14.65 -12.87 -0.80
C GLU A 95 -13.71 -11.74 -1.18
N LEU A 96 -12.42 -11.99 -1.36
CA LEU A 96 -11.47 -10.95 -1.78
C LEU A 96 -11.51 -10.68 -3.28
N LEU A 97 -11.67 -11.69 -4.13
CA LEU A 97 -11.64 -11.52 -5.60
C LEU A 97 -12.63 -10.47 -6.14
N PRO A 98 -13.90 -10.38 -5.68
CA PRO A 98 -14.82 -9.32 -6.08
C PRO A 98 -14.34 -7.91 -5.70
N LEU A 99 -13.75 -7.75 -4.51
CA LEU A 99 -13.19 -6.48 -4.05
C LEU A 99 -11.99 -6.08 -4.90
N VAL A 100 -11.13 -7.05 -5.25
CA VAL A 100 -9.99 -6.83 -6.15
C VAL A 100 -10.47 -6.33 -7.51
N ARG A 101 -11.48 -6.99 -8.10
CA ARG A 101 -12.05 -6.54 -9.38
C ARG A 101 -12.59 -5.12 -9.32
N ALA A 102 -13.30 -4.77 -8.24
CA ALA A 102 -13.85 -3.43 -8.07
C ALA A 102 -12.74 -2.37 -8.06
N VAL A 103 -11.69 -2.59 -7.26
CA VAL A 103 -10.56 -1.65 -7.12
C VAL A 103 -9.73 -1.55 -8.40
N VAL A 104 -9.47 -2.68 -9.07
CA VAL A 104 -8.72 -2.70 -10.34
C VAL A 104 -9.46 -1.94 -11.43
N THR A 105 -10.78 -2.16 -11.54
CA THR A 105 -11.62 -1.50 -12.56
C THR A 105 -11.71 0.01 -12.33
N ALA A 106 -11.76 0.42 -11.06
CA ALA A 106 -11.89 1.81 -10.64
C ALA A 106 -10.57 2.62 -10.68
N SER A 107 -9.42 1.96 -10.54
CA SER A 107 -8.11 2.63 -10.56
C SER A 107 -7.54 2.76 -11.98
N ARG A 108 -6.93 3.90 -12.29
CA ARG A 108 -6.24 4.13 -13.58
C ARG A 108 -4.72 4.10 -13.42
N ARG A 109 -4.21 4.66 -12.32
CA ARG A 109 -2.77 4.91 -12.10
C ARG A 109 -2.16 3.96 -11.09
N ALA A 110 -2.85 3.62 -10.02
CA ALA A 110 -2.27 2.88 -8.91
C ALA A 110 -1.84 1.46 -9.33
N LEU A 111 -0.75 0.97 -8.71
CA LEU A 111 -0.48 -0.45 -8.64
C LEU A 111 -1.48 -1.05 -7.63
N VAL A 112 -2.14 -2.15 -8.00
CA VAL A 112 -3.15 -2.79 -7.15
C VAL A 112 -2.61 -4.13 -6.71
N VAL A 113 -2.50 -4.31 -5.40
CA VAL A 113 -1.98 -5.51 -4.75
C VAL A 113 -3.15 -6.27 -4.12
N GLY A 114 -3.32 -7.54 -4.48
CA GLY A 114 -4.31 -8.42 -3.87
C GLY A 114 -3.69 -9.31 -2.80
N ASP A 115 -4.27 -9.35 -1.62
CA ASP A 115 -3.73 -10.16 -0.52
C ASP A 115 -4.16 -11.63 -0.61
N LEU A 116 -3.22 -12.55 -0.45
CA LEU A 116 -3.53 -13.98 -0.37
C LEU A 116 -4.00 -14.28 1.06
N PRO A 117 -5.28 -14.66 1.27
CA PRO A 117 -5.83 -14.84 2.60
C PRO A 117 -5.29 -16.10 3.29
N PHE A 118 -5.53 -16.22 4.59
CA PHE A 118 -5.11 -17.39 5.37
C PHE A 118 -5.59 -18.71 4.74
N GLY A 119 -4.71 -19.72 4.77
CA GLY A 119 -4.94 -21.05 4.22
C GLY A 119 -4.81 -21.17 2.69
N SER A 120 -4.65 -20.05 1.97
CA SER A 120 -4.61 -20.05 0.50
C SER A 120 -3.21 -20.23 -0.12
N TYR A 121 -2.15 -20.14 0.69
CA TYR A 121 -0.76 -20.24 0.22
C TYR A 121 0.14 -21.06 1.15
N GLN A 122 -0.32 -21.38 2.36
CA GLN A 122 0.49 -22.00 3.40
C GLN A 122 0.74 -23.50 3.16
N VAL A 123 -0.11 -24.18 2.37
CA VAL A 123 -0.02 -25.64 2.20
C VAL A 123 1.17 -26.03 1.33
N SER A 124 1.41 -25.32 0.23
CA SER A 124 2.53 -25.61 -0.68
C SER A 124 2.81 -24.45 -1.65
N PRO A 125 4.01 -24.41 -2.28
CA PRO A 125 4.29 -23.48 -3.38
C PRO A 125 3.31 -23.60 -4.56
N GLN A 126 2.86 -24.81 -4.88
CA GLN A 126 1.85 -25.06 -5.92
C GLN A 126 0.53 -24.36 -5.57
N GLN A 127 0.02 -24.54 -4.35
CA GLN A 127 -1.21 -23.91 -3.90
C GLN A 127 -1.09 -22.37 -3.93
N ALA A 128 0.04 -21.85 -3.44
CA ALA A 128 0.31 -20.41 -3.44
C ALA A 128 0.29 -19.82 -4.87
N LEU A 129 0.90 -20.52 -5.82
CA LEU A 129 0.89 -20.16 -7.24
C LEU A 129 -0.51 -20.22 -7.86
N GLU A 130 -1.27 -21.29 -7.61
CA GLU A 130 -2.65 -21.42 -8.09
C GLU A 130 -3.52 -20.27 -7.58
N THR A 131 -3.44 -19.95 -6.28
CA THR A 131 -4.17 -18.82 -5.71
C THR A 131 -3.71 -17.50 -6.32
N ALA A 132 -2.41 -17.26 -6.46
CA ALA A 132 -1.89 -16.04 -7.07
C ALA A 132 -2.40 -15.86 -8.50
N ILE A 133 -2.41 -16.93 -9.31
CA ILE A 133 -2.97 -16.92 -10.67
C ILE A 133 -4.44 -16.48 -10.67
N ARG A 134 -5.24 -16.91 -9.69
CA ARG A 134 -6.64 -16.47 -9.55
C ARG A 134 -6.72 -14.97 -9.28
N PHE A 135 -5.92 -14.42 -8.37
CA PHE A 135 -5.90 -12.98 -8.11
C PHE A 135 -5.52 -12.16 -9.35
N MET A 136 -4.58 -12.67 -10.16
CA MET A 136 -4.20 -12.02 -11.42
C MET A 136 -5.29 -12.12 -12.49
N LYS A 137 -5.90 -13.30 -12.68
CA LYS A 137 -6.85 -13.57 -13.78
C LYS A 137 -8.29 -13.21 -13.47
N GLU A 138 -8.78 -13.58 -12.28
CA GLU A 138 -10.16 -13.35 -11.85
C GLU A 138 -10.32 -12.00 -11.14
N GLY A 139 -9.26 -11.53 -10.46
CA GLY A 139 -9.24 -10.25 -9.76
C GLY A 139 -8.73 -9.09 -10.63
N GLY A 140 -7.80 -9.36 -11.55
CA GLY A 140 -7.09 -8.33 -12.31
C GLY A 140 -5.99 -7.63 -11.50
N ALA A 141 -5.57 -8.20 -10.36
CA ALA A 141 -4.50 -7.63 -9.56
C ALA A 141 -3.21 -7.48 -10.38
N HIS A 142 -2.37 -6.52 -9.99
CA HIS A 142 -1.08 -6.29 -10.63
C HIS A 142 0.07 -6.99 -9.90
N ALA A 143 -0.16 -7.35 -8.64
CA ALA A 143 0.75 -8.06 -7.75
C ALA A 143 -0.05 -8.74 -6.64
N VAL A 144 0.58 -9.67 -5.92
CA VAL A 144 -0.02 -10.31 -4.75
C VAL A 144 0.78 -10.02 -3.48
N LYS A 145 0.12 -9.99 -2.32
CA LYS A 145 0.75 -9.96 -0.99
C LYS A 145 0.56 -11.30 -0.29
N LEU A 146 1.58 -11.78 0.44
CA LEU A 146 1.45 -12.93 1.33
C LEU A 146 2.30 -12.78 2.58
N GLU A 147 1.89 -13.42 3.68
CA GLU A 147 2.52 -13.26 4.99
C GLU A 147 3.45 -14.42 5.38
N GLY A 148 4.65 -14.06 5.82
CA GLY A 148 5.68 -14.97 6.30
C GLY A 148 7.06 -14.56 5.81
N GLY A 149 8.09 -14.94 6.58
CA GLY A 149 9.49 -14.76 6.22
C GLY A 149 10.10 -16.02 5.62
N VAL A 150 11.14 -16.56 6.27
CA VAL A 150 11.88 -17.75 5.80
C VAL A 150 10.94 -18.91 5.42
N ARG A 151 9.90 -19.15 6.23
CA ARG A 151 8.95 -20.27 6.05
C ARG A 151 8.13 -20.23 4.75
N VAL A 152 8.05 -19.09 4.07
CA VAL A 152 7.29 -18.93 2.81
C VAL A 152 8.17 -18.58 1.61
N ALA A 153 9.50 -18.61 1.75
CA ALA A 153 10.42 -18.27 0.68
C ALA A 153 10.21 -19.14 -0.58
N ALA A 154 9.90 -20.43 -0.40
CA ALA A 154 9.62 -21.34 -1.52
C ALA A 154 8.34 -20.96 -2.29
N GLN A 155 7.30 -20.49 -1.57
CA GLN A 155 6.05 -20.00 -2.14
C GLN A 155 6.28 -18.72 -2.93
N ILE A 156 6.99 -17.75 -2.34
CA ILE A 156 7.35 -16.49 -3.02
C ILE A 156 8.09 -16.79 -4.32
N LYS A 157 9.13 -17.64 -4.23
CA LYS A 157 9.92 -18.02 -5.40
C LYS A 157 9.07 -18.65 -6.51
N ALA A 158 8.18 -19.59 -6.18
CA ALA A 158 7.32 -20.22 -7.18
C ALA A 158 6.38 -19.23 -7.87
N ILE A 159 5.83 -18.26 -7.13
CA ILE A 159 4.96 -17.20 -7.68
C ILE A 159 5.75 -16.26 -8.59
N VAL A 160 6.94 -15.84 -8.14
CA VAL A 160 7.82 -14.92 -8.90
C VAL A 160 8.37 -15.57 -10.16
N ASP A 161 8.81 -16.82 -10.09
CA ASP A 161 9.31 -17.59 -11.25
C ASP A 161 8.21 -17.77 -12.32
N ALA A 162 6.93 -17.76 -11.92
CA ALA A 162 5.79 -17.76 -12.84
C ALA A 162 5.42 -16.37 -13.41
N GLY A 163 6.16 -15.32 -13.04
CA GLY A 163 5.99 -13.96 -13.55
C GLY A 163 5.00 -13.09 -12.77
N VAL A 164 4.56 -13.52 -11.59
CA VAL A 164 3.65 -12.74 -10.73
C VAL A 164 4.46 -11.96 -9.68
N PRO A 165 4.36 -10.61 -9.63
CA PRO A 165 5.06 -9.83 -8.62
C PRO A 165 4.52 -10.09 -7.21
N VAL A 166 5.42 -10.31 -6.25
CA VAL A 166 5.07 -10.56 -4.84
C VAL A 166 5.55 -9.44 -3.94
N MET A 167 4.62 -8.89 -3.16
CA MET A 167 4.92 -8.07 -1.98
C MET A 167 4.93 -9.00 -0.76
N ALA A 168 6.06 -9.13 -0.08
CA ALA A 168 6.13 -9.92 1.15
C ALA A 168 5.54 -9.16 2.34
N HIS A 169 5.19 -9.87 3.41
CA HIS A 169 4.79 -9.29 4.68
C HIS A 169 5.43 -10.05 5.85
N ILE A 170 6.26 -9.35 6.64
CA ILE A 170 6.97 -9.89 7.81
C ILE A 170 6.75 -9.00 9.04
N GLY A 171 7.22 -9.47 10.21
CA GLY A 171 6.90 -8.85 11.50
C GLY A 171 5.63 -9.46 12.07
N PHE A 172 4.70 -8.64 12.57
CA PHE A 172 3.40 -9.14 12.99
C PHE A 172 2.56 -9.46 11.76
N THR A 173 2.22 -10.74 11.57
CA THR A 173 1.40 -11.22 10.47
C THR A 173 0.02 -11.58 11.01
N PRO A 174 -1.03 -10.74 10.82
CA PRO A 174 -2.36 -10.92 11.40
C PRO A 174 -2.96 -12.32 11.19
N GLN A 175 -2.67 -12.98 10.06
CA GLN A 175 -3.15 -14.35 9.80
C GLN A 175 -2.60 -15.40 10.79
N SER A 176 -1.57 -15.04 11.56
CA SER A 176 -0.97 -15.88 12.61
C SER A 176 -1.29 -15.38 14.03
N GLU A 177 -2.29 -14.53 14.21
CA GLU A 177 -2.59 -13.86 15.50
C GLU A 177 -2.77 -14.84 16.68
N HIS A 178 -3.38 -16.01 16.47
CA HIS A 178 -3.56 -17.02 17.51
C HIS A 178 -2.23 -17.64 17.93
N GLY A 179 -1.29 -17.84 16.98
CA GLY A 179 0.06 -18.32 17.28
C GLY A 179 0.95 -17.27 17.92
N LEU A 180 0.73 -15.98 17.60
CA LEU A 180 1.48 -14.85 18.14
C LEU A 180 0.95 -14.35 19.50
N GLY A 181 -0.26 -14.79 19.89
CA GLY A 181 -0.91 -14.36 21.12
C GLY A 181 -1.49 -12.94 21.05
N GLY A 182 -2.09 -12.61 19.90
CA GLY A 182 -2.69 -11.31 19.59
C GLY A 182 -1.70 -10.28 19.06
N TYR A 183 -2.13 -9.02 18.97
CA TYR A 183 -1.36 -7.88 18.44
C TYR A 183 -0.14 -7.56 19.30
N ARG A 184 0.99 -8.20 19.00
CA ARG A 184 2.26 -8.05 19.73
C ARG A 184 3.35 -7.57 18.80
N VAL A 185 4.16 -6.63 19.30
CA VAL A 185 5.37 -6.13 18.62
C VAL A 185 6.36 -7.28 18.40
N GLN A 186 6.81 -7.46 17.16
CA GLN A 186 7.77 -8.51 16.78
C GLN A 186 9.19 -7.95 16.69
N GLY A 187 10.22 -8.77 16.90
CA GLY A 187 11.61 -8.32 16.74
C GLY A 187 12.22 -7.58 17.93
N ARG A 188 11.71 -7.76 19.15
CA ARG A 188 12.33 -7.22 20.38
C ARG A 188 13.55 -8.05 20.81
N GLY A 189 14.63 -7.37 21.18
CA GLY A 189 15.85 -8.02 21.68
C GLY A 189 16.43 -8.99 20.65
N ALA A 190 16.73 -10.21 21.06
CA ALA A 190 17.29 -11.24 20.19
C ALA A 190 16.38 -11.63 19.00
N ALA A 191 15.06 -11.38 19.08
CA ALA A 191 14.14 -11.67 17.99
C ALA A 191 14.33 -10.76 16.76
N ALA A 192 15.08 -9.66 16.88
CA ALA A 192 15.40 -8.77 15.76
C ALA A 192 16.13 -9.51 14.63
N GLU A 193 16.99 -10.47 14.97
CA GLU A 193 17.76 -11.24 13.99
C GLU A 193 16.86 -12.17 13.16
N GLN A 194 15.75 -12.66 13.73
CA GLN A 194 14.76 -13.41 12.95
C GLN A 194 14.05 -12.51 11.94
N VAL A 195 13.71 -11.27 12.30
CA VAL A 195 13.09 -10.31 11.36
C VAL A 195 14.05 -9.99 10.21
N LEU A 196 15.34 -9.83 10.49
CA LEU A 196 16.36 -9.64 9.45
C LEU A 196 16.50 -10.86 8.54
N ALA A 197 16.58 -12.06 9.12
CA ALA A 197 16.62 -13.30 8.34
C ALA A 197 15.38 -13.47 7.46
N ASP A 198 14.20 -13.16 7.99
CA ASP A 198 12.95 -13.15 7.24
C ASP A 198 12.99 -12.14 6.08
N ALA A 199 13.48 -10.93 6.34
CA ALA A 199 13.58 -9.86 5.34
C ALA A 199 14.53 -10.21 4.18
N HIS A 200 15.69 -10.78 4.50
CA HIS A 200 16.64 -11.26 3.48
C HIS A 200 16.07 -12.43 2.70
N ALA A 201 15.44 -13.40 3.37
CA ALA A 201 14.88 -14.58 2.72
C ALA A 201 13.78 -14.22 1.70
N VAL A 202 12.88 -13.28 2.03
CA VAL A 202 11.84 -12.87 1.08
C VAL A 202 12.40 -12.09 -0.11
N GLN A 203 13.45 -11.29 0.11
CA GLN A 203 14.16 -10.60 -0.98
C GLN A 203 14.88 -11.61 -1.89
N GLU A 204 15.60 -12.58 -1.33
CA GLU A 204 16.29 -13.63 -2.08
C GLU A 204 15.32 -14.51 -2.87
N ALA A 205 14.11 -14.74 -2.34
CA ALA A 205 13.04 -15.42 -3.04
C ALA A 205 12.43 -14.61 -4.20
N GLY A 206 12.76 -13.33 -4.33
CA GLY A 206 12.36 -12.46 -5.44
C GLY A 206 11.17 -11.54 -5.16
N ALA A 207 10.77 -11.35 -3.90
CA ALA A 207 9.77 -10.35 -3.56
C ALA A 207 10.24 -8.96 -4.02
N PHE A 208 9.35 -8.17 -4.62
CA PHE A 208 9.71 -6.83 -5.10
C PHE A 208 9.67 -5.77 -4.01
N ALA A 209 8.98 -6.02 -2.90
CA ALA A 209 8.88 -5.16 -1.75
C ALA A 209 8.47 -5.98 -0.52
N VAL A 210 8.64 -5.42 0.68
CA VAL A 210 8.25 -6.08 1.94
C VAL A 210 7.55 -5.12 2.90
N VAL A 211 6.38 -5.53 3.40
CA VAL A 211 5.69 -4.86 4.50
C VAL A 211 6.33 -5.28 5.83
N LEU A 212 6.60 -4.29 6.69
CA LEU A 212 7.03 -4.46 8.06
C LEU A 212 5.90 -3.99 8.99
N GLU A 213 5.26 -4.91 9.71
CA GLU A 213 4.16 -4.59 10.61
C GLU A 213 4.56 -4.80 12.08
N MET A 214 4.28 -3.78 12.92
CA MET A 214 4.56 -3.78 14.36
C MET A 214 5.99 -4.23 14.72
N VAL A 215 6.98 -3.70 14.01
CA VAL A 215 8.42 -3.93 14.23
C VAL A 215 9.05 -2.69 14.91
N PRO A 216 9.95 -2.83 15.90
CA PRO A 216 10.68 -1.71 16.49
C PRO A 216 11.37 -0.85 15.43
N ALA A 217 11.27 0.48 15.54
CA ALA A 217 11.79 1.42 14.55
C ALA A 217 13.27 1.17 14.20
N GLU A 218 14.11 0.90 15.20
CA GLU A 218 15.54 0.60 14.98
C GLU A 218 15.77 -0.68 14.16
N VAL A 219 14.92 -1.69 14.31
CA VAL A 219 14.98 -2.93 13.53
C VAL A 219 14.50 -2.67 12.12
N SER A 220 13.39 -1.96 11.94
CA SER A 220 12.89 -1.57 10.62
C SER A 220 13.88 -0.71 9.84
N LYS A 221 14.58 0.19 10.53
CA LYS A 221 15.65 1.02 9.97
C LYS A 221 16.82 0.17 9.47
N ARG A 222 17.26 -0.81 10.28
CA ARG A 222 18.29 -1.79 9.87
C ARG A 222 17.85 -2.56 8.63
N VAL A 223 16.65 -3.15 8.66
CA VAL A 223 16.08 -3.88 7.51
C VAL A 223 16.02 -3.00 6.26
N THR A 224 15.55 -1.76 6.38
CA THR A 224 15.41 -0.84 5.25
C THR A 224 16.76 -0.48 4.63
N ALA A 225 17.80 -0.32 5.46
CA ALA A 225 19.17 -0.04 5.02
C ALA A 225 19.86 -1.25 4.37
N GLU A 226 19.53 -2.47 4.80
CA GLU A 226 20.14 -3.70 4.29
C GLU A 226 19.46 -4.23 3.01
N LEU A 227 18.16 -4.01 2.84
CA LEU A 227 17.42 -4.47 1.67
C LEU A 227 17.55 -3.54 0.47
N LYS A 228 17.63 -4.14 -0.72
CA LYS A 228 17.55 -3.49 -2.04
C LYS A 228 16.11 -3.24 -2.47
N ILE A 229 15.16 -4.04 -1.99
CA ILE A 229 13.73 -3.87 -2.27
C ILE A 229 13.12 -2.80 -1.33
N PRO A 230 12.07 -2.07 -1.75
CA PRO A 230 11.33 -1.15 -0.89
C PRO A 230 10.74 -1.81 0.36
N THR A 231 10.87 -1.14 1.50
CA THR A 231 10.17 -1.49 2.74
C THR A 231 8.95 -0.60 2.96
N ILE A 232 7.82 -1.20 3.34
CA ILE A 232 6.57 -0.49 3.64
C ILE A 232 6.26 -0.67 5.12
N GLY A 233 6.23 0.42 5.89
CA GLY A 233 5.95 0.37 7.33
C GLY A 233 4.46 0.48 7.66
N ILE A 234 4.03 -0.28 8.66
CA ILE A 234 2.79 -0.02 9.42
C ILE A 234 3.06 -0.30 10.90
N GLY A 235 3.16 0.77 11.69
CA GLY A 235 3.69 0.67 13.05
C GLY A 235 5.16 0.21 13.12
N ALA A 236 5.92 0.47 12.06
CA ALA A 236 7.33 0.11 11.94
C ALA A 236 8.30 1.29 12.08
N GLY A 237 7.80 2.47 12.45
CA GLY A 237 8.60 3.70 12.54
C GLY A 237 8.75 4.44 11.20
N PRO A 238 9.46 5.57 11.21
CA PRO A 238 9.51 6.48 10.07
C PRO A 238 10.57 6.11 9.04
N ASP A 239 11.46 5.14 9.30
CA ASP A 239 12.64 4.90 8.46
C ASP A 239 12.40 3.90 7.31
N CYS A 240 11.17 3.42 7.12
CA CYS A 240 10.81 2.64 5.93
C CYS A 240 10.70 3.53 4.69
N ASP A 241 10.88 2.95 3.50
CA ASP A 241 10.78 3.64 2.21
C ASP A 241 9.35 4.14 1.92
N ALA A 242 8.35 3.46 2.49
CA ALA A 242 6.95 3.77 2.33
C ALA A 242 6.14 3.49 3.60
N GLN A 243 4.88 3.92 3.62
CA GLN A 243 3.96 3.68 4.73
C GLN A 243 2.61 3.19 4.22
N VAL A 244 2.00 2.24 4.94
CA VAL A 244 0.63 1.78 4.68
C VAL A 244 -0.26 1.99 5.89
N LEU A 245 -1.51 2.37 5.64
CA LEU A 245 -2.59 2.33 6.63
C LEU A 245 -3.83 1.67 6.04
N VAL A 246 -4.61 1.04 6.92
CA VAL A 246 -6.00 0.70 6.64
C VAL A 246 -6.77 2.01 6.47
N TRP A 247 -7.41 2.22 5.32
CA TRP A 247 -7.96 3.53 5.01
C TRP A 247 -9.08 3.95 5.96
N GLN A 248 -9.89 3.01 6.45
CA GLN A 248 -10.96 3.27 7.42
C GLN A 248 -10.40 3.82 8.74
N ASP A 249 -9.26 3.31 9.18
CA ASP A 249 -8.55 3.84 10.35
C ASP A 249 -8.01 5.24 10.09
N MET A 250 -7.40 5.43 8.92
CA MET A 250 -6.84 6.72 8.49
C MET A 250 -7.91 7.82 8.42
N VAL A 251 -9.10 7.55 7.89
CA VAL A 251 -10.20 8.53 7.80
C VAL A 251 -11.10 8.55 9.05
N GLY A 252 -10.81 7.73 10.06
CA GLY A 252 -11.56 7.70 11.30
C GLY A 252 -12.99 7.19 11.16
N LEU A 253 -13.19 6.11 10.41
CA LEU A 253 -14.46 5.38 10.36
C LEU A 253 -14.63 4.43 11.54
N ARG A 254 -13.56 3.86 12.08
CA ARG A 254 -13.65 2.97 13.26
C ARG A 254 -13.89 3.77 14.54
N ASP A 255 -14.72 3.22 15.42
CA ASP A 255 -14.94 3.74 16.78
C ASP A 255 -14.03 3.02 17.79
N GLY A 256 -13.84 3.60 18.96
CA GLY A 256 -13.08 2.99 20.07
C GLY A 256 -11.57 3.21 19.99
N GLN A 257 -10.81 2.32 20.64
CA GLN A 257 -9.37 2.49 20.82
C GLN A 257 -8.61 2.24 19.52
N ILE A 258 -8.07 3.31 18.95
CA ILE A 258 -7.25 3.27 17.75
C ILE A 258 -5.83 2.78 18.10
N PRO A 259 -5.22 1.86 17.33
CA PRO A 259 -3.83 1.44 17.50
C PRO A 259 -2.89 2.63 17.48
N ARG A 260 -1.88 2.61 18.35
CA ARG A 260 -0.95 3.73 18.55
C ARG A 260 -0.23 4.21 17.28
N PHE A 261 -0.09 3.34 16.29
CA PHE A 261 0.58 3.65 15.02
C PHE A 261 -0.30 4.37 14.00
N VAL A 262 -1.61 4.48 14.24
CA VAL A 262 -2.53 5.14 13.32
C VAL A 262 -2.62 6.63 13.68
N LYS A 263 -2.46 7.47 12.67
CA LYS A 263 -2.88 8.88 12.72
C LYS A 263 -4.23 9.02 12.02
N ARG A 264 -5.20 9.61 12.71
CA ARG A 264 -6.51 9.97 12.14
C ARG A 264 -6.37 11.29 11.36
N TYR A 265 -6.73 11.29 10.08
CA TYR A 265 -6.68 12.45 9.19
C TYR A 265 -8.05 13.11 8.98
N ALA A 266 -9.14 12.42 9.30
CA ALA A 266 -10.52 12.94 9.22
C ALA A 266 -11.44 12.28 10.26
N ASP A 267 -12.64 12.84 10.46
CA ASP A 267 -13.73 12.21 11.22
C ASP A 267 -14.87 11.79 10.29
N MET A 268 -14.62 10.77 9.47
CA MET A 268 -15.62 10.31 8.52
C MET A 268 -16.84 9.67 9.20
N ARG A 269 -16.66 9.04 10.38
CA ARG A 269 -17.78 8.54 11.19
C ARG A 269 -18.73 9.67 11.57
N GLY A 270 -18.22 10.79 12.08
CA GLY A 270 -19.01 11.96 12.44
C GLY A 270 -19.73 12.55 11.23
N VAL A 271 -19.02 12.73 10.12
CA VAL A 271 -19.61 13.23 8.87
C VAL A 271 -20.78 12.37 8.39
N LEU A 272 -20.60 11.04 8.33
CA LEU A 272 -21.67 10.12 7.93
C LEU A 272 -22.83 10.11 8.93
N THR A 273 -22.52 10.19 10.23
CA THR A 273 -23.54 10.21 11.29
C THR A 273 -24.44 11.44 11.15
N GLU A 274 -23.85 12.62 10.97
CA GLU A 274 -24.62 13.86 10.86
C GLU A 274 -25.37 13.95 9.53
N ALA A 275 -24.78 13.49 8.41
CA ALA A 275 -25.47 13.41 7.13
C ALA A 275 -26.71 12.49 7.19
N ALA A 276 -26.58 11.31 7.83
CA ALA A 276 -27.70 10.39 8.00
C ALA A 276 -28.82 10.97 8.87
N LYS A 277 -28.47 11.66 9.97
CA LYS A 277 -29.45 12.33 10.84
C LYS A 277 -30.16 13.47 10.11
N ALA A 278 -29.42 14.29 9.36
CA ALA A 278 -29.99 15.39 8.59
C ALA A 278 -30.98 14.88 7.53
N TYR A 279 -30.59 13.88 6.75
CA TYR A 279 -31.49 13.21 5.80
C TYR A 279 -32.75 12.67 6.47
N ALA A 280 -32.60 11.97 7.60
CA ALA A 280 -33.74 11.44 8.34
C ALA A 280 -34.67 12.56 8.86
N ALA A 281 -34.10 13.67 9.35
CA ALA A 281 -34.86 14.82 9.82
C ALA A 281 -35.68 15.45 8.67
N ASP A 282 -35.09 15.59 7.48
CA ASP A 282 -35.79 16.14 6.31
C ASP A 282 -36.95 15.24 5.86
N VAL A 283 -36.76 13.92 5.88
CA VAL A 283 -37.82 12.95 5.56
C VAL A 283 -38.95 13.02 6.59
N VAL A 284 -38.64 13.05 7.89
CA VAL A 284 -39.64 13.11 8.97
C VAL A 284 -40.42 14.43 8.94
N ALA A 285 -39.75 15.54 8.63
CA ALA A 285 -40.38 16.85 8.49
C ALA A 285 -41.19 17.01 7.19
N GLY A 286 -41.06 16.06 6.25
CA GLY A 286 -41.66 16.16 4.92
C GLY A 286 -41.03 17.24 4.03
N THR A 287 -39.81 17.69 4.36
CA THR A 287 -39.05 18.65 3.55
C THR A 287 -38.24 17.98 2.45
N PHE A 288 -38.05 16.66 2.51
CA PHE A 288 -37.53 15.83 1.42
C PHE A 288 -38.45 14.63 1.13
N PRO A 289 -38.69 14.27 -0.16
CA PRO A 289 -38.23 14.97 -1.36
C PRO A 289 -39.02 16.26 -1.63
N THR A 290 -38.38 17.22 -2.30
CA THR A 290 -39.08 18.40 -2.84
C THR A 290 -39.59 18.14 -4.27
N HIS A 291 -40.30 19.10 -4.86
CA HIS A 291 -40.76 19.01 -6.26
C HIS A 291 -39.60 18.89 -7.26
N GLU A 292 -38.44 19.50 -6.96
CA GLU A 292 -37.22 19.38 -7.77
C GLU A 292 -36.66 17.93 -7.77
N HIS A 293 -36.91 17.19 -6.69
CA HIS A 293 -36.47 15.80 -6.53
C HIS A 293 -37.54 14.79 -6.98
N SER A 294 -38.60 15.24 -7.66
CA SER A 294 -39.76 14.43 -8.06
C SER A 294 -39.97 14.45 -9.59
N TYR A 295 -40.40 13.33 -10.16
CA TYR A 295 -40.77 13.22 -11.58
C TYR A 295 -42.26 13.48 -11.79
N HIS A 296 -42.62 14.09 -12.93
CA HIS A 296 -44.00 14.46 -13.30
C HIS A 296 -44.31 14.06 -14.74
#